data_AF-A0AAJ5WVG0-F1
#
_entry.id   AF-A0AAJ5WVG0-F1
#
_cell.length_a   1.000
_cell.length_b   1.000
_cell.length_c   1.000
_cell.angle_alpha   90.00
_cell.angle_beta   90.00
_cell.angle_gamma   90.00
#
_symmetry.space_group_name_H-M   'P 1'
#
loop_
_entity.id
_entity.type
_entity.pdbx_description
1 polymer ?
#
loop_
_entity_poly.entity_id
_entity_poly.type
_entity_poly.pdbx_seq_one_letter_code
_entity_poly.pdbx_strand_id
1 'polypeptide(L)'
;MKSSRMKFVTFFLLSGFLFLFIYNVAILSVVRLIPESGESFLGTGSLTGWRSIIATILYPVKIILIGPVLPLLNLPDPPPPFLVIGIAIYWTLLALAIHYLIGKFKSSRLKA
;
A
#
# COMPACT_ATOMS: atom_id res chain seq x y z
N MET A 1 7.35 24.18 -6.38
CA MET A 1 6.06 23.57 -5.94
C MET A 1 5.55 22.39 -6.80
N LYS A 2 6.04 22.15 -8.03
CA LYS A 2 5.76 20.89 -8.78
C LYS A 2 6.78 19.77 -8.48
N SER A 3 8.07 20.11 -8.36
CA SER A 3 9.14 19.13 -8.05
C SER A 3 8.97 18.43 -6.69
N SER A 4 8.55 19.15 -5.64
CA SER A 4 8.30 18.54 -4.30
C SER A 4 7.13 17.55 -4.32
N ARG A 5 6.05 17.86 -5.06
CA ARG A 5 4.91 16.95 -5.23
C ARG A 5 5.30 15.68 -5.96
N MET A 6 5.99 15.83 -7.11
CA MET A 6 6.42 14.68 -7.90
C MET A 6 7.38 13.78 -7.12
N LYS A 7 8.36 14.37 -6.41
CA LYS A 7 9.26 13.64 -5.50
C LYS A 7 8.49 12.89 -4.42
N PHE A 8 7.52 13.53 -3.77
CA PHE A 8 6.71 12.89 -2.73
C PHE A 8 5.94 11.68 -3.28
N VAL A 9 5.27 11.83 -4.42
CA VAL A 9 4.54 10.74 -5.07
C VAL A 9 5.48 9.59 -5.43
N THR A 10 6.64 9.88 -6.03
CA THR A 10 7.63 8.85 -6.37
C THR A 10 8.14 8.11 -5.14
N PHE A 11 8.49 8.82 -4.05
CA PHE A 11 8.91 8.18 -2.80
C PHE A 11 7.77 7.36 -2.16
N PHE A 12 6.54 7.85 -2.21
CA PHE A 12 5.37 7.13 -1.70
C PHE A 12 5.16 5.82 -2.46
N LEU A 13 5.19 5.86 -3.79
CA LEU A 13 5.06 4.67 -4.63
C LEU A 13 6.17 3.66 -4.35
N LEU A 14 7.44 4.11 -4.36
CA LEU A 14 8.59 3.25 -4.04
C LEU A 14 8.48 2.63 -2.66
N SER A 15 8.11 3.42 -1.65
CA SER A 15 7.95 2.94 -0.28
C SER A 15 6.79 1.97 -0.14
N GLY A 16 5.67 2.19 -0.84
CA GLY A 16 4.54 1.28 -0.84
C GLY A 16 4.93 -0.09 -1.42
N PHE A 17 5.63 -0.11 -2.57
CA PHE A 17 6.08 -1.36 -3.19
C PHE A 17 7.10 -2.08 -2.33
N LEU A 18 8.05 -1.33 -1.75
CA LEU A 18 9.05 -1.88 -0.84
C LEU A 18 8.39 -2.46 0.43
N PHE A 19 7.39 -1.77 0.98
CA PHE A 19 6.61 -2.25 2.12
C PHE A 19 5.91 -3.57 1.80
N LEU A 20 5.22 -3.66 0.66
CA LEU A 20 4.55 -4.90 0.24
C LEU A 20 5.53 -6.04 0.03
N PHE A 21 6.67 -5.78 -0.61
CA PHE A 21 7.72 -6.78 -0.79
C PHE A 21 8.24 -7.30 0.55
N ILE A 22 8.63 -6.40 1.46
CA ILE A 22 9.12 -6.77 2.79
C ILE A 22 8.05 -7.52 3.58
N TYR A 23 6.80 -7.06 3.55
CA TYR A 23 5.70 -7.71 4.23
C TYR A 23 5.49 -9.15 3.72
N ASN A 24 5.43 -9.35 2.40
CA ASN A 24 5.24 -10.69 1.82
C ASN A 24 6.43 -11.62 2.09
N VAL A 25 7.66 -11.13 1.97
CA VAL A 25 8.87 -11.93 2.22
C VAL A 25 9.03 -12.25 3.71
N ALA A 26 8.90 -11.27 4.60
CA ALA A 26 9.17 -11.44 6.02
C ALA A 26 8.02 -12.14 6.78
N ILE A 27 6.77 -11.85 6.42
CA ILE A 27 5.59 -12.33 7.15
C ILE A 27 5.00 -13.58 6.48
N LEU A 28 4.82 -13.56 5.17
CA LEU A 28 4.20 -14.66 4.42
C LEU A 28 5.23 -15.67 3.88
N SER A 29 6.53 -15.35 3.93
CA SER A 29 7.61 -16.18 3.34
C SER A 29 7.40 -16.47 1.85
N VAL A 30 6.69 -15.58 1.14
CA VAL A 30 6.41 -15.65 -0.29
C VAL A 30 7.09 -14.47 -0.99
N VAL A 31 7.95 -14.75 -1.98
CA VAL A 31 8.64 -13.72 -2.77
C VAL A 31 7.70 -13.21 -3.87
N ARG A 32 6.74 -12.35 -3.51
CA ARG A 32 5.83 -11.70 -4.47
C ARG A 32 5.53 -10.25 -4.10
N LEU A 33 5.38 -9.41 -5.13
CA LEU A 33 5.00 -8.01 -4.99
C LEU A 33 3.50 -7.82 -4.78
N ILE A 34 2.69 -8.71 -5.38
CA ILE A 34 1.23 -8.68 -5.36
C ILE A 34 0.75 -10.03 -4.80
N PRO A 35 -0.22 -10.05 -3.87
CA PRO A 35 -0.83 -11.29 -3.41
C PRO A 35 -1.52 -12.03 -4.57
N GLU A 36 -1.49 -13.36 -4.55
CA GLU A 36 -2.13 -14.20 -5.59
C GLU A 36 -3.66 -14.06 -5.61
N SER A 37 -4.25 -13.76 -4.46
CA SER A 37 -5.68 -13.64 -4.29
C SER A 37 -6.01 -12.75 -3.08
N GLY A 38 -7.23 -12.21 -3.01
CA GLY A 38 -7.71 -11.51 -1.83
C GLY A 38 -7.73 -12.37 -0.57
N GLU A 39 -7.78 -13.70 -0.69
CA GLU A 39 -7.68 -14.60 0.47
C GLU A 39 -6.25 -14.64 1.04
N SER A 40 -5.23 -14.68 0.18
CA SER A 40 -3.83 -14.56 0.60
C SER A 40 -3.53 -13.19 1.26
N PHE A 41 -4.32 -12.17 0.93
CA PHE A 41 -4.24 -10.85 1.55
C PHE A 41 -4.74 -10.85 3.00
N LEU A 42 -5.82 -11.56 3.30
CA LEU A 42 -6.40 -11.63 4.65
C LEU A 42 -5.60 -12.53 5.61
N GLY A 43 -4.63 -13.29 5.11
CA GLY A 43 -3.65 -13.97 5.95
C GLY A 43 -4.27 -15.04 6.85
N THR A 44 -4.98 -16.00 6.26
CA THR A 44 -5.59 -17.13 6.97
C THR A 44 -4.59 -18.23 7.38
N GLY A 45 -3.29 -18.03 7.12
CA GLY A 45 -2.23 -18.94 7.58
C GLY A 45 -1.86 -18.70 9.05
N SER A 46 -1.59 -19.76 9.81
CA SER A 46 -1.20 -19.66 11.23
C SER A 46 0.16 -18.97 11.39
N LEU A 47 0.16 -17.65 11.56
CA LEU A 47 1.35 -16.87 11.88
C LEU A 47 1.82 -17.18 13.31
N THR A 48 3.04 -17.68 13.47
CA THR A 48 3.59 -18.06 14.78
C THR A 48 4.35 -16.92 15.46
N GLY A 49 4.09 -16.73 16.76
CA GLY A 49 4.87 -15.87 17.65
C GLY A 49 4.95 -14.40 17.23
N TRP A 50 6.18 -13.87 17.15
CA TRP A 50 6.46 -12.46 16.87
C TRP A 50 5.94 -11.98 15.49
N ARG A 51 5.80 -12.88 14.52
CA ARG A 51 5.29 -12.56 13.18
C ARG A 51 3.83 -12.13 13.23
N SER A 52 3.03 -12.73 14.11
CA SER A 52 1.62 -12.36 14.30
C SER A 52 1.46 -10.95 14.88
N ILE A 53 2.31 -10.59 15.83
CA ILE A 53 2.31 -9.25 16.44
C ILE A 53 2.64 -8.18 15.41
N ILE A 54 3.72 -8.39 14.64
CA ILE A 54 4.12 -7.44 13.58
C ILE A 54 3.06 -7.37 12.49
N ALA A 55 2.51 -8.51 12.07
CA ALA A 55 1.43 -8.55 11.09
C ALA A 55 0.22 -7.74 11.56
N THR A 56 -0.18 -7.87 12.84
CA THR A 56 -1.31 -7.15 13.43
C THR A 56 -1.11 -5.63 13.41
N ILE A 57 0.09 -5.15 13.76
CA ILE A 57 0.40 -3.71 13.75
C ILE A 57 0.42 -3.15 12.32
N LEU A 58 0.94 -3.91 11.37
CA LEU A 58 1.07 -3.49 9.97
C LEU A 58 -0.21 -3.71 9.16
N TYR A 59 -1.16 -4.50 9.68
CA TYR A 59 -2.38 -4.88 8.98
C TYR A 59 -3.24 -3.67 8.57
N PRO A 60 -3.48 -2.65 9.42
CA PRO A 60 -4.24 -1.47 9.01
C PRO A 60 -3.57 -0.71 7.85
N VAL A 61 -2.24 -0.60 7.86
CA VAL A 61 -1.48 0.05 6.78
C VAL A 61 -1.64 -0.75 5.49
N LYS A 62 -1.55 -2.07 5.57
CA LYS A 62 -1.76 -2.97 4.44
C LYS A 62 -3.18 -2.87 3.87
N ILE A 63 -4.21 -2.77 4.73
CA ILE A 63 -5.60 -2.52 4.32
C ILE A 63 -5.75 -1.20 3.60
N ILE A 64 -5.14 -0.11 4.09
CA ILE A 64 -5.23 1.17 3.39
C ILE A 64 -4.57 1.06 2.02
N LEU A 65 -3.41 0.42 1.93
CA LEU A 65 -2.67 0.34 0.67
C LEU A 65 -3.31 -0.56 -0.39
N ILE A 66 -3.90 -1.70 -0.02
CA ILE A 66 -4.40 -2.69 -0.99
C ILE A 66 -5.92 -2.88 -0.91
N GLY A 67 -6.55 -2.59 0.23
CA GLY A 67 -7.97 -2.86 0.48
C GLY A 67 -8.90 -2.41 -0.66
N PRO A 68 -8.83 -1.15 -1.11
CA PRO A 68 -9.66 -0.67 -2.22
C PRO A 68 -9.41 -1.36 -3.57
N VAL A 69 -8.25 -2.00 -3.72
CA VAL A 69 -7.82 -2.72 -4.93
C VAL A 69 -8.13 -4.23 -4.82
N LEU A 70 -8.55 -4.73 -3.65
CA LEU A 70 -8.92 -6.15 -3.47
C LEU A 70 -9.94 -6.69 -4.48
N PRO A 71 -10.98 -5.94 -4.89
CA PRO A 71 -11.91 -6.43 -5.91
C PRO A 71 -11.22 -6.75 -7.24
N LEU A 72 -10.16 -6.01 -7.60
CA LEU A 72 -9.38 -6.26 -8.81
C LEU A 72 -8.54 -7.53 -8.66
N LEU A 73 -8.04 -7.83 -7.46
CA LEU A 73 -7.26 -9.04 -7.16
C LEU A 73 -8.11 -10.31 -7.11
N ASN A 74 -9.43 -10.18 -6.96
CA ASN A 74 -10.38 -11.31 -6.96
C ASN A 74 -10.99 -11.58 -8.33
N LEU A 75 -10.58 -10.85 -9.38
CA LEU A 75 -10.99 -11.17 -10.74
C LEU A 75 -10.38 -12.52 -11.15
N PRO A 76 -11.11 -13.37 -11.90
CA PRO A 76 -10.65 -14.71 -12.24
C PRO A 76 -9.42 -14.72 -13.16
N ASP A 77 -9.15 -13.64 -13.90
CA ASP A 77 -7.93 -13.44 -14.72
C ASP A 77 -7.78 -11.95 -15.11
N PRO A 78 -7.45 -11.03 -14.18
CA PRO A 78 -7.18 -9.66 -14.55
C PRO A 78 -5.90 -9.64 -15.40
N PRO A 79 -5.91 -9.04 -16.60
CA PRO A 79 -4.72 -9.07 -17.44
C PRO A 79 -3.58 -8.37 -16.68
N PRO A 80 -2.35 -8.93 -16.67
CA PRO A 80 -1.26 -8.51 -15.78
C PRO A 80 -1.01 -6.99 -15.65
N PRO A 81 -1.12 -6.17 -16.72
CA PRO A 81 -0.91 -4.73 -16.58
C PRO A 81 -2.03 -4.00 -15.81
N PHE A 82 -3.28 -4.49 -15.82
CA PHE A 82 -4.42 -3.75 -15.23
C PHE A 82 -4.35 -3.68 -13.72
N LEU A 83 -3.85 -4.72 -13.05
CA LEU A 83 -3.64 -4.71 -11.61
C LEU A 83 -2.62 -3.65 -11.21
N VAL A 84 -1.48 -3.63 -11.88
CA VAL A 84 -0.39 -2.68 -11.62
C VAL A 84 -0.85 -1.25 -11.89
N ILE A 85 -1.59 -1.03 -12.98
CA ILE A 85 -2.16 0.27 -13.33
C ILE A 85 -3.18 0.72 -12.27
N GLY A 86 -4.10 -0.17 -11.86
CA GLY A 86 -5.10 0.14 -10.82
C GLY A 86 -4.45 0.52 -9.49
N ILE A 87 -3.43 -0.24 -9.06
CA ILE A 87 -2.64 0.06 -7.86
C ILE A 87 -1.92 1.40 -8.01
N ALA A 88 -1.26 1.65 -9.14
CA ALA A 88 -0.53 2.88 -9.39
C ALA A 88 -1.45 4.11 -9.38
N ILE A 89 -2.64 4.03 -10.00
CA ILE A 89 -3.65 5.09 -9.98
C ILE A 89 -4.11 5.35 -8.55
N TYR A 90 -4.52 4.29 -7.84
CA TYR A 90 -4.99 4.39 -6.46
C TYR A 90 -3.93 5.03 -5.54
N TRP A 91 -2.69 4.54 -5.59
CA TRP A 91 -1.61 5.07 -4.76
C TRP A 91 -1.19 6.49 -5.14
N THR A 92 -1.30 6.85 -6.42
CA THR A 92 -1.05 8.24 -6.83
C THR A 92 -2.09 9.18 -6.22
N LEU A 93 -3.38 8.81 -6.25
CA LEU A 93 -4.44 9.60 -5.61
C LEU A 93 -4.25 9.68 -4.09
N LEU A 94 -3.91 8.55 -3.46
CA LEU A 94 -3.63 8.49 -2.02
C LEU A 94 -2.44 9.38 -1.65
N ALA A 95 -1.34 9.33 -2.41
CA ALA A 95 -0.17 10.17 -2.21
C ALA A 95 -0.52 11.66 -2.36
N LEU A 96 -1.33 12.02 -3.35
CA LEU A 96 -1.78 13.41 -3.53
C LEU A 96 -2.67 13.88 -2.38
N ALA A 97 -3.58 13.04 -1.90
CA ALA A 97 -4.44 13.34 -0.76
C ALA A 97 -3.61 13.57 0.51
N ILE A 98 -2.66 12.68 0.81
CA ILE A 98 -1.75 12.82 1.96
C ILE A 98 -0.91 14.09 1.82
N HIS A 99 -0.31 14.33 0.65
CA HIS A 99 0.52 15.51 0.42
C HIS A 99 -0.29 16.80 0.60
N TYR A 100 -1.52 16.83 0.10
CA TYR A 100 -2.43 17.96 0.27
C TYR A 100 -2.78 18.19 1.75
N LEU A 101 -3.13 17.14 2.49
CA LEU A 101 -3.44 17.23 3.92
C LEU A 101 -2.25 17.76 4.73
N ILE A 102 -1.05 17.23 4.50
CA ILE A 102 0.19 17.71 5.14
C ILE A 102 0.40 19.21 4.85
N GLY A 103 0.24 19.62 3.59
CA GLY A 103 0.35 21.02 3.18
C GLY A 103 -0.69 21.92 3.88
N LYS A 104 -1.93 21.44 3.97
CA LYS A 104 -3.04 22.13 4.65
C LYS A 104 -2.74 22.33 6.14
N PHE A 105 -2.31 21.29 6.85
CA PHE A 105 -1.96 21.37 8.28
C PHE A 105 -0.76 22.28 8.54
N LYS A 106 0.25 22.27 7.66
CA LYS A 106 1.39 23.18 7.76
C LYS A 106 0.96 24.63 7.56
N SER A 107 0.09 24.89 6.59
CA SER A 107 -0.42 26.23 6.33
C SER A 107 -1.35 26.75 7.43
N SER A 108 -2.13 25.88 8.08
CA SER A 108 -3.00 26.29 9.19
C SER A 108 -2.20 26.62 10.44
N ARG A 109 -1.12 25.88 10.71
CA ARG A 109 -0.25 26.12 11.87
C ARG A 109 0.58 27.42 11.76
N LEU A 110 0.81 27.92 10.54
CA LEU A 110 1.50 29.21 10.30
C LEU A 110 0.57 30.43 10.38
N LYS A 111 -0.75 30.22 10.47
CA LYS A 111 -1.76 31.29 10.56
C LYS A 111 -2.35 31.45 11.97
N ALA A 112 -1.99 30.57 12.89
CA ALA A 112 -2.35 30.63 14.31
C ALA A 112 -1.16 31.17 15.10
#